data_AF-A0A7S2V0U5-F1
#
_entry.id   AF-A0A7S2V0U5-F1
#
_cell.length_a   1.000
_cell.length_b   1.000
_cell.length_c   1.000
_cell.angle_alpha   90.00
_cell.angle_beta   90.00
_cell.angle_gamma   90.00
#
_symmetry.space_group_name_H-M   'P 1'
#
loop_
_entity.id
_entity.type
_entity.pdbx_description
1 polymer ?
#
loop_
_entity_poly.entity_id
_entity_poly.type
_entity_poly.pdbx_seq_one_letter_code
_entity_poly.pdbx_strand_id
1 'polypeptide(L)'
;KMNGYNGSQCWDTSFAIQGVVESGLGPEFPEMCQKVYDYLDRTQIRTNEDNKDYWFRHESKGGWPFSTSAHGWPISDCTAEGLKGVLALMDQKGINHTIPDERIFDAV
;
A
#
# COMPACT_ATOMS: atom_id res chain seq x y z
N LYS A 1 0.32 -15.91 -21.51
CA LYS A 1 1.73 -15.83 -21.02
C LYS A 1 1.73 -15.99 -19.50
N MET A 2 2.82 -16.49 -18.92
CA MET A 2 3.02 -16.53 -17.46
C MET A 2 3.60 -15.19 -16.98
N ASN A 3 3.19 -14.70 -15.81
CA ASN A 3 3.70 -13.47 -15.21
C ASN A 3 4.96 -13.77 -14.36
N GLY A 4 5.86 -12.79 -14.22
CA GLY A 4 7.06 -12.91 -13.37
C GLY A 4 6.78 -12.82 -11.86
N TYR A 5 5.59 -12.35 -11.51
CA TYR A 5 5.03 -12.27 -10.16
C TYR A 5 3.53 -12.63 -10.22
N ASN A 6 2.84 -12.75 -9.09
CA ASN A 6 1.37 -12.89 -9.10
C ASN A 6 0.64 -11.60 -9.53
N GLY A 7 1.39 -10.55 -9.86
CA GLY A 7 0.96 -9.29 -10.48
C GLY A 7 1.83 -8.13 -9.99
N SER A 8 1.49 -6.90 -10.38
CA SER A 8 2.14 -5.65 -9.97
C SER A 8 1.12 -4.70 -9.31
N GLN A 9 0.05 -5.26 -8.74
CA GLN A 9 -1.15 -4.50 -8.38
C GLN A 9 -0.83 -3.38 -7.36
N CYS A 10 -0.09 -3.68 -6.30
CA CYS A 10 0.25 -2.69 -5.27
C CYS A 10 1.22 -1.64 -5.81
N TRP A 11 2.23 -2.08 -6.56
CA TRP A 11 3.20 -1.19 -7.20
C TRP A 11 2.53 -0.20 -8.14
N ASP A 12 1.76 -0.70 -9.11
CA ASP A 12 1.11 0.13 -10.13
C ASP A 12 0.07 1.07 -9.51
N THR A 13 -0.67 0.59 -8.51
CA THR A 13 -1.68 1.41 -7.81
C THR A 13 -1.01 2.55 -7.03
N SER A 14 0.09 2.27 -6.34
CA SER A 14 0.83 3.25 -5.52
C SER A 14 1.43 4.37 -6.40
N PHE A 15 1.98 4.02 -7.57
CA PHE A 15 2.47 5.03 -8.51
C PHE A 15 1.33 5.80 -9.20
N ALA A 16 0.29 5.11 -9.65
CA ALA A 16 -0.82 5.74 -10.34
C ALA A 16 -1.48 6.81 -9.49
N ILE A 17 -1.70 6.53 -8.19
CA ILE A 17 -2.38 7.48 -7.32
C ILE A 17 -1.54 8.71 -7.00
N GLN A 18 -0.23 8.53 -6.82
CA GLN A 18 0.69 9.67 -6.68
C GLN A 18 0.61 10.57 -7.92
N GLY A 19 0.64 9.99 -9.13
CA GLY A 19 0.49 10.76 -10.37
C GLY A 19 -0.87 11.47 -10.48
N VAL A 20 -1.98 10.84 -10.05
CA VAL A 20 -3.30 11.47 -10.03
C VAL A 20 -3.36 12.63 -9.04
N VAL A 21 -2.78 12.48 -7.85
CA VAL A 21 -2.76 13.54 -6.84
C VAL A 21 -1.86 14.70 -7.28
N GLU A 22 -0.65 14.40 -7.78
CA GLU A 22 0.31 15.42 -8.24
C GLU A 22 -0.19 16.21 -9.47
N SER A 23 -1.00 15.58 -10.33
CA SER A 23 -1.64 16.26 -11.46
C SER A 23 -2.87 17.09 -11.08
N GLY A 24 -3.27 17.09 -9.80
CA GLY A 24 -4.45 17.82 -9.31
C GLY A 24 -5.78 17.18 -9.72
N LEU A 25 -5.77 15.95 -10.24
CA LEU A 25 -6.97 15.25 -10.72
C LEU A 25 -7.72 14.49 -9.61
N GLY A 26 -7.11 14.31 -8.43
CA GLY A 26 -7.73 13.62 -7.29
C GLY A 26 -9.18 14.08 -6.98
N PRO A 27 -9.45 15.39 -6.84
CA PRO A 27 -10.79 15.92 -6.57
C PRO A 27 -11.84 15.64 -7.65
N GLU A 28 -11.43 15.37 -8.89
CA GLU A 28 -12.36 15.01 -9.98
C GLU A 28 -12.80 13.55 -9.91
N PHE A 29 -12.04 12.70 -9.22
CA PHE A 29 -12.29 11.26 -9.11
C PHE A 29 -12.33 10.78 -7.64
N PRO A 30 -13.23 11.32 -6.79
CA PRO A 30 -13.24 11.03 -5.35
C PRO A 30 -13.56 9.57 -5.04
N GLU A 31 -14.45 8.93 -5.81
CA GLU A 31 -14.78 7.51 -5.63
C GLU A 31 -13.59 6.59 -5.97
N MET A 32 -12.82 6.96 -7.00
CA MET A 32 -11.60 6.24 -7.36
C MET A 32 -10.55 6.39 -6.25
N CYS A 33 -10.36 7.61 -5.74
CA CYS A 33 -9.43 7.87 -4.63
C CYS A 33 -9.78 7.03 -3.39
N GLN A 34 -11.07 6.96 -3.02
CA GLN A 34 -11.52 6.09 -1.91
C GLN A 34 -11.20 4.62 -2.19
N LYS A 35 -11.52 4.11 -3.39
CA LYS A 35 -11.24 2.71 -3.74
C LYS A 35 -9.75 2.38 -3.72
N VAL A 36 -8.89 3.32 -4.11
CA VAL A 36 -7.44 3.16 -4.02
C VAL A 36 -6.99 3.18 -2.57
N TYR A 37 -7.51 4.09 -1.74
CA TYR A 37 -7.23 4.13 -0.31
C TYR A 37 -7.58 2.79 0.36
N ASP A 38 -8.80 2.29 0.14
CA ASP A 38 -9.27 0.99 0.65
C ASP A 38 -8.37 -0.15 0.18
N TYR A 39 -7.88 -0.07 -1.07
CA TYR A 39 -6.98 -1.04 -1.62
C TYR A 39 -5.61 -1.02 -0.93
N LEU A 40 -5.02 0.15 -0.73
CA LEU A 40 -3.74 0.26 -0.02
C LEU A 40 -3.91 -0.13 1.45
N ASP A 41 -5.02 0.23 2.08
CA ASP A 41 -5.34 -0.18 3.45
C ASP A 41 -5.35 -1.70 3.59
N ARG A 42 -6.19 -2.41 2.81
CA ARG A 42 -6.28 -3.89 2.85
C ARG A 42 -5.01 -4.61 2.39
N THR A 43 -4.11 -3.92 1.68
CA THR A 43 -2.89 -4.50 1.13
C THR A 43 -1.71 -4.43 2.12
N GLN A 44 -1.74 -3.50 3.06
CA GLN A 44 -0.71 -3.41 4.10
C GLN A 44 -0.70 -4.68 4.96
N ILE A 45 0.49 -5.23 5.17
CA ILE A 45 0.70 -6.46 5.93
C ILE A 45 0.45 -6.20 7.42
N ARG A 46 -0.42 -7.01 8.02
CA ARG A 46 -0.91 -6.82 9.39
C ARG A 46 -0.09 -7.51 10.46
N THR A 47 0.64 -8.55 10.09
CA THR A 47 1.34 -9.43 11.01
C THR A 47 2.65 -9.90 10.40
N ASN A 48 3.60 -10.22 11.27
CA ASN A 48 4.81 -10.91 10.89
C ASN A 48 4.52 -12.40 10.62
N GLU A 49 5.38 -13.04 9.83
CA GLU A 49 5.39 -14.51 9.71
C GLU A 49 5.72 -15.15 11.07
N ASP A 50 5.05 -16.26 11.40
CA ASP A 50 5.37 -17.02 12.60
C ASP A 50 6.79 -17.61 12.50
N ASN A 51 7.58 -17.46 13.56
CA ASN A 51 8.99 -17.88 13.58
C ASN A 51 9.83 -17.23 12.47
N LYS A 52 9.58 -15.95 12.15
CA LYS A 52 10.30 -15.21 11.09
C LYS A 52 11.82 -15.41 11.11
N ASP A 53 12.44 -15.40 12.30
CA ASP A 53 13.89 -15.52 12.43
C ASP A 53 14.40 -16.93 12.06
N TYR A 54 13.62 -17.97 12.36
CA TYR A 54 13.91 -19.34 11.95
C TYR A 54 13.84 -19.51 10.43
N TRP A 55 12.91 -18.81 9.78
CA TRP A 55 12.73 -18.83 8.32
C TRP A 55 13.51 -17.74 7.58
N PHE A 56 14.40 -17.01 8.27
CA PHE A 56 15.21 -15.91 7.71
C PHE A 56 14.36 -14.81 7.04
N ARG A 57 13.18 -14.54 7.60
CA ARG A 57 12.25 -13.52 7.10
C ARG A 57 12.55 -12.18 7.78
N HIS A 58 12.54 -11.11 6.99
CA HIS A 58 12.53 -9.75 7.51
C HIS A 58 11.19 -9.46 8.20
N GLU A 59 11.17 -8.47 9.10
CA GLU A 59 9.92 -7.91 9.63
C GLU A 59 9.04 -7.41 8.48
N SER A 60 7.76 -7.81 8.52
CA SER A 60 6.77 -7.56 7.48
C SER A 60 5.56 -6.80 7.93
N LYS A 61 5.22 -6.79 9.23
CA LYS A 61 4.15 -5.94 9.77
C LYS A 61 4.40 -4.49 9.34
N GLY A 62 3.35 -3.83 8.85
CA GLY A 62 3.41 -2.45 8.37
C GLY A 62 3.85 -2.28 6.92
N GLY A 63 4.52 -3.28 6.33
CA GLY A 63 5.00 -3.20 4.95
C GLY A 63 3.92 -3.36 3.88
N TRP A 64 4.26 -2.97 2.65
CA TRP A 64 3.49 -3.29 1.44
C TRP A 64 4.27 -4.23 0.50
N PRO A 65 3.62 -5.26 -0.06
CA PRO A 65 4.21 -6.12 -1.07
C PRO A 65 4.18 -5.48 -2.47
N PHE A 66 4.91 -6.05 -3.43
CA PHE A 66 4.82 -5.63 -4.85
C PHE A 66 3.40 -5.79 -5.44
N SER A 67 2.71 -6.84 -5.03
CA SER A 67 1.52 -7.35 -5.71
C SER A 67 0.27 -7.27 -4.84
N THR A 68 0.03 -8.24 -3.97
CA THR A 68 -1.20 -8.36 -3.16
C THR A 68 -0.88 -8.72 -1.71
N SER A 69 -1.78 -8.43 -0.77
CA SER A 69 -1.61 -8.84 0.64
C SER A 69 -1.38 -10.34 0.82
N ALA A 70 -2.01 -11.18 -0.01
CA ALA A 70 -1.83 -12.62 0.01
C ALA A 70 -0.41 -13.05 -0.40
N HIS A 71 0.32 -12.23 -1.16
CA HIS A 71 1.73 -12.45 -1.37
C HIS A 71 2.49 -12.26 -0.04
N GLY A 72 2.23 -11.17 0.68
CA GLY A 72 2.64 -11.04 2.10
C GLY A 72 4.13 -10.84 2.34
N TRP A 73 4.95 -10.68 1.29
CA TRP A 73 6.36 -10.31 1.42
C TRP A 73 6.53 -8.81 1.19
N PRO A 74 6.96 -8.05 2.21
CA PRO A 74 7.21 -6.63 2.07
C PRO A 74 8.42 -6.42 1.16
N ILE A 75 8.43 -5.29 0.46
CA ILE A 75 9.62 -4.82 -0.25
C ILE A 75 9.80 -3.35 0.12
N SER A 76 11.05 -2.92 0.31
CA SER A 76 11.35 -1.59 0.86
C SER A 76 10.78 -0.46 0.00
N ASP A 77 10.97 -0.51 -1.32
CA ASP A 77 10.42 0.48 -2.25
C ASP A 77 8.89 0.42 -2.32
N CYS A 78 8.31 -0.77 -2.35
CA CYS A 78 6.85 -0.96 -2.36
C CYS A 78 6.21 -0.43 -1.07
N THR A 79 6.90 -0.59 0.06
CA THR A 79 6.48 -0.03 1.36
C THR A 79 6.55 1.49 1.33
N ALA A 80 7.65 2.07 0.83
CA ALA A 80 7.78 3.51 0.70
C ALA A 80 6.72 4.12 -0.23
N GLU A 81 6.50 3.53 -1.40
CA GLU A 81 5.53 4.02 -2.37
C GLU A 81 4.07 3.78 -1.94
N GLY A 82 3.79 2.64 -1.30
CA GLY A 82 2.49 2.37 -0.68
C GLY A 82 2.17 3.39 0.41
N LEU A 83 3.14 3.68 1.29
CA LEU A 83 3.02 4.70 2.33
C LEU A 83 2.82 6.10 1.74
N LYS A 84 3.62 6.50 0.74
CA LYS A 84 3.45 7.79 0.05
C LYS A 84 2.07 7.91 -0.60
N GLY A 85 1.58 6.84 -1.23
CA GLY A 85 0.24 6.80 -1.82
C GLY A 85 -0.87 6.97 -0.78
N VAL A 86 -0.74 6.32 0.38
CA VAL A 86 -1.66 6.51 1.52
C VAL A 86 -1.64 7.96 2.00
N LEU A 87 -0.46 8.52 2.29
CA LEU A 87 -0.31 9.88 2.81
C LEU A 87 -0.83 10.92 1.81
N ALA A 88 -0.57 10.74 0.51
CA ALA A 88 -1.07 11.63 -0.54
C ALA A 88 -2.61 11.66 -0.62
N LEU A 89 -3.26 10.56 -0.23
CA LEU A 89 -4.71 10.41 -0.24
C LEU A 89 -5.40 10.88 1.04
N MET A 90 -4.75 10.81 2.21
CA MET A 90 -5.41 11.05 3.51
C MET A 90 -6.18 12.38 3.59
N ASP A 91 -5.68 13.42 2.92
CA ASP A 91 -6.30 14.75 2.91
C ASP A 91 -7.16 15.02 1.65
N GLN A 92 -7.34 14.02 0.77
CA GLN A 92 -8.12 14.17 -0.46
C GLN A 92 -9.62 14.14 -0.19
N LYS A 93 -10.36 14.94 -0.96
CA LYS A 93 -11.82 14.95 -0.92
C LYS A 93 -12.36 13.57 -1.30
N GLY A 94 -13.17 12.98 -0.43
CA GLY A 94 -13.84 11.70 -0.67
C GLY A 94 -13.31 10.55 0.18
N ILE A 95 -12.16 10.72 0.85
CA ILE A 95 -11.68 9.76 1.84
C ILE A 95 -12.53 9.86 3.12
N ASN A 96 -13.17 8.75 3.51
CA ASN A 96 -14.16 8.68 4.59
C ASN A 96 -13.65 7.99 5.87
N HIS A 97 -12.44 7.44 5.85
CA HIS A 97 -11.76 6.87 6.99
C HIS A 97 -10.25 7.01 6.83
N THR A 98 -9.52 6.85 7.93
CA THR A 98 -8.07 6.91 7.93
C THR A 98 -7.47 5.62 8.48
N ILE A 99 -6.33 5.23 7.92
CA ILE A 99 -5.45 4.24 8.52
C ILE A 99 -4.92 4.83 9.83
N PRO A 100 -5.01 4.12 10.97
CA PRO A 100 -4.49 4.62 12.24
C PRO A 100 -3.00 4.91 12.21
N ASP A 101 -2.56 5.96 12.92
CA ASP A 101 -1.14 6.36 12.98
C ASP A 101 -0.22 5.21 13.41
N GLU A 102 -0.65 4.34 14.32
CA GLU A 102 0.13 3.15 14.72
C GLU A 102 0.55 2.30 13.52
N ARG A 103 -0.35 2.13 12.54
CA ARG A 103 -0.07 1.37 11.33
C ARG A 103 0.75 2.14 10.31
N ILE A 104 0.71 3.47 10.35
CA ILE A 104 1.63 4.31 9.59
C ILE A 104 3.05 4.17 10.15
N PHE A 105 3.19 4.16 11.48
CA PHE A 105 4.47 3.97 12.16
C PHE A 105 5.02 2.55 12.03
N ASP A 106 4.17 1.52 11.98
CA ASP A 106 4.62 0.14 11.68
C ASP A 106 5.38 0.06 10.33
N ALA A 107 5.16 1.00 9.41
CA ALA A 107 5.80 1.02 8.09
C ALA A 107 7.15 1.77 8.04
N VAL A 108 7.56 2.43 9.12
CA VAL A 108 8.74 3.33 9.21
C VAL A 108 9.81 2.75 10.12
#